data_AF-A0AA35Z798-F1
#
_entry.id   AF-A0AA35Z798-F1
#
_cell.length_a   1.000
_cell.length_b   1.000
_cell.length_c   1.000
_cell.angle_alpha   90.00
_cell.angle_beta   90.00
_cell.angle_gamma   90.00
#
_symmetry.space_group_name_H-M   'P 1'
#
loop_
_entity.id
_entity.type
_entity.pdbx_description
1 polymer ?
#
loop_
_entity_poly.entity_id
_entity_poly.type
_entity_poly.pdbx_seq_one_letter_code
_entity_poly.pdbx_strand_id
1 'polypeptide(L)'
;MATASHPPSATIQIEQPLPDFQASVKLKYVKLGYHYLITNLFTLSLLPLIVVTAVHVTQLNLEDVKNLYAHLQYHLFAVFAVTCTAVFGFTAYRTTRPTPVYLVDYSCYRPPDHLKVPYHVFMDHSKLHGAFNESSLEFQRKILERSGLGEETYLPAALHAIPAVPSMATAREEAEEVMFGALDNLFNSTKINPKNIGILVVNCSLFNPTPSLSSMIVHRYKLRGNIKTFNLSGMGCSAGVIAVDLAKDMLQVHRNTYAVVVSTENITQNWYFGNKKVNADPKLSFPSRLRRRAFIKQVRR
;
A
#
# COMPACT_ATOMS: atom_id res chain seq x y z
N MET A 1 22.02 0.12 -64.96
CA MET A 1 20.54 0.12 -64.99
C MET A 1 20.07 -0.34 -63.62
N ALA A 2 19.01 0.29 -63.09
CA ALA A 2 18.40 0.15 -61.74
C ALA A 2 18.92 1.13 -60.66
N THR A 3 18.46 2.38 -60.77
CA THR A 3 18.32 3.34 -59.67
C THR A 3 17.00 3.07 -58.94
N ALA A 4 17.05 2.67 -57.67
CA ALA A 4 15.86 2.55 -56.83
C ALA A 4 15.58 3.88 -56.11
N SER A 5 14.40 4.42 -56.34
CA SER A 5 13.87 5.67 -55.77
C SER A 5 13.34 5.45 -54.34
N HIS A 6 13.75 6.30 -53.39
CA HIS A 6 13.13 6.40 -52.08
C HIS A 6 11.95 7.38 -52.11
N PRO A 7 10.77 7.03 -51.57
CA PRO A 7 9.68 7.99 -51.36
C PRO A 7 9.91 8.85 -50.10
N PRO A 8 9.39 10.09 -50.05
CA PRO A 8 9.58 10.99 -48.92
C PRO A 8 8.77 10.57 -47.69
N SER A 9 9.41 10.64 -46.51
CA SER A 9 8.76 10.45 -45.20
C SER A 9 7.76 11.57 -44.92
N ALA A 10 6.50 11.21 -44.69
CA ALA A 10 5.49 12.11 -44.16
C ALA A 10 5.68 12.25 -42.63
N THR A 11 6.00 13.47 -42.18
CA THR A 11 6.03 13.81 -40.75
C THR A 11 4.62 14.19 -40.29
N ILE A 12 3.96 13.29 -39.57
CA ILE A 12 2.68 13.57 -38.91
C ILE A 12 3.00 14.26 -37.57
N GLN A 13 2.81 15.57 -37.48
CA GLN A 13 2.82 16.27 -36.20
C GLN A 13 1.50 16.02 -35.48
N ILE A 14 1.54 15.20 -34.43
CA ILE A 14 0.42 15.04 -33.50
C ILE A 14 0.61 16.09 -32.40
N GLU A 15 -0.04 17.25 -32.54
CA GLU A 15 -0.24 18.16 -31.42
C GLU A 15 -1.14 17.45 -30.39
N GLN A 16 -0.55 16.91 -29.33
CA GLN A 16 -1.32 16.51 -28.16
C GLN A 16 -1.58 17.77 -27.31
N PRO A 17 -2.83 18.23 -27.18
CA PRO A 17 -3.13 19.36 -26.32
C PRO A 17 -2.78 19.00 -24.88
N LEU A 18 -2.10 19.92 -24.18
CA LEU A 18 -1.72 19.74 -22.78
C LEU A 18 -2.95 19.41 -21.92
N PRO A 19 -2.86 18.41 -21.02
CA PRO A 19 -3.98 18.01 -20.19
C PRO A 19 -4.41 19.17 -19.27
N ASP A 20 -5.69 19.54 -19.35
CA ASP A 20 -6.29 20.57 -18.51
C ASP A 20 -6.41 20.08 -17.07
N PHE A 21 -5.40 20.41 -16.27
CA PHE A 21 -5.34 20.08 -14.84
C PHE A 21 -6.48 20.71 -14.03
N GLN A 22 -7.01 21.86 -14.45
CA GLN A 22 -8.11 22.51 -13.73
C GLN A 22 -9.43 21.76 -13.94
N ALA A 23 -9.67 21.26 -15.16
CA ALA A 23 -10.81 20.39 -15.44
C ALA A 23 -10.74 19.08 -14.63
N SER A 24 -9.56 18.47 -14.51
CA SER A 24 -9.33 17.26 -13.70
C SER A 24 -9.61 17.47 -12.22
N VAL A 25 -9.16 18.59 -11.65
CA VAL A 25 -9.39 18.96 -10.25
C VAL A 25 -10.89 19.21 -9.99
N LYS A 26 -11.57 19.96 -10.87
CA LYS A 26 -13.03 20.17 -10.79
C LYS A 26 -13.79 18.84 -10.85
N LEU A 27 -13.43 17.93 -11.76
CA LEU A 27 -14.03 16.59 -11.85
C LEU A 27 -13.86 15.77 -10.57
N LYS A 28 -12.70 15.89 -9.90
CA LYS A 28 -12.42 15.17 -8.65
C LYS A 28 -13.29 15.68 -7.51
N TYR A 29 -13.47 16.99 -7.38
CA TYR A 29 -14.38 17.58 -6.38
C TYR A 29 -15.86 17.31 -6.69
N VAL A 30 -16.25 17.32 -7.96
CA VAL A 30 -17.60 16.93 -8.39
C VAL A 30 -17.88 15.47 -8.07
N LYS A 31 -16.95 14.56 -8.37
CA LYS A 31 -17.06 13.14 -8.00
C LYS A 31 -17.14 12.93 -6.48
N LEU A 32 -16.37 13.69 -5.71
CA LEU A 32 -16.41 13.63 -4.25
C LEU A 32 -17.74 14.15 -3.69
N GLY A 33 -18.24 15.27 -4.21
CA GLY A 33 -19.54 15.83 -3.85
C GLY A 33 -20.69 14.89 -4.22
N TYR A 34 -20.65 14.30 -5.42
CA TYR A 34 -21.64 13.33 -5.87
C TYR A 34 -21.59 12.04 -5.06
N HIS A 35 -20.39 11.55 -4.71
CA HIS A 35 -20.22 10.40 -3.84
C HIS A 35 -20.74 10.68 -2.43
N TYR A 36 -20.48 11.87 -1.87
CA TYR A 36 -21.01 12.28 -0.57
C TYR A 36 -22.54 12.40 -0.58
N LEU A 37 -23.09 12.99 -1.65
CA LEU A 37 -24.53 13.17 -1.83
C LEU A 37 -25.26 11.84 -2.01
N ILE A 38 -24.71 10.90 -2.80
CA ILE A 38 -25.25 9.54 -2.93
C ILE A 38 -25.10 8.75 -1.63
N THR A 39 -23.95 8.88 -0.96
CA THR A 39 -23.68 8.12 0.27
C THR A 39 -24.59 8.56 1.41
N ASN A 40 -24.91 9.85 1.48
CA ASN A 40 -25.81 10.42 2.48
C ASN A 40 -27.21 10.71 1.93
N LEU A 41 -27.56 10.22 0.73
CA LEU A 41 -28.83 10.55 0.06
C LEU A 41 -30.03 10.15 0.91
N PHE A 42 -29.97 8.95 1.49
CA PHE A 42 -30.99 8.47 2.42
C PHE A 42 -31.11 9.37 3.64
N THR A 43 -29.99 9.81 4.22
CA THR A 43 -29.98 10.68 5.40
C THR A 43 -30.54 12.07 5.08
N LEU A 44 -30.17 12.63 3.91
CA LEU A 44 -30.62 13.93 3.42
C LEU A 44 -32.09 13.94 3.00
N SER A 45 -32.62 12.82 2.51
CA SER A 45 -34.04 12.69 2.14
C SER A 45 -34.94 12.32 3.32
N LEU A 46 -34.43 11.57 4.30
CA LEU A 46 -35.19 11.18 5.51
C LEU A 46 -35.52 12.39 6.39
N LEU A 47 -34.61 13.34 6.56
CA LEU A 47 -34.80 14.53 7.40
C LEU A 47 -36.03 15.38 6.99
N PRO A 48 -36.18 15.84 5.73
CA PRO A 48 -37.35 16.58 5.31
C PRO A 48 -38.62 15.72 5.33
N LEU A 49 -38.53 14.42 5.05
CA LEU A 49 -39.67 13.50 5.14
C LEU A 49 -40.18 13.38 6.59
N ILE A 50 -39.28 13.30 7.58
CA ILE A 50 -39.62 13.30 9.01
C ILE A 50 -40.28 14.62 9.41
N VAL A 51 -39.78 15.76 8.93
CA VAL A 51 -40.37 17.07 9.22
C VAL A 51 -41.77 17.20 8.62
N VAL A 52 -41.96 16.82 7.36
CA VAL A 52 -43.26 16.88 6.68
C VAL A 52 -44.29 15.96 7.35
N THR A 53 -43.87 14.75 7.72
CA THR A 53 -44.74 13.80 8.43
C THR A 53 -45.08 14.29 9.84
N ALA A 54 -44.13 14.87 10.57
CA ALA A 54 -44.39 15.47 11.88
C ALA A 54 -45.41 16.62 11.81
N VAL A 55 -45.29 17.51 10.81
CA VAL A 55 -46.24 18.61 10.58
C VAL A 55 -47.63 18.05 10.24
N HIS A 56 -47.72 17.05 9.37
CA HIS A 56 -48.99 16.39 9.07
C HIS A 56 -49.62 15.74 10.31
N VAL A 57 -48.82 15.06 11.14
CA VAL A 57 -49.30 14.42 12.38
C VAL A 57 -49.88 15.45 13.36
N THR A 58 -49.29 16.64 13.45
CA THR A 58 -49.83 17.73 14.31
C THR A 58 -51.14 18.33 13.81
N GLN A 59 -51.52 18.09 12.55
CA GLN A 59 -52.74 18.60 11.92
C GLN A 59 -53.85 17.54 11.80
N LEU A 60 -53.64 16.31 12.29
CA LEU A 60 -54.59 15.20 12.15
C LEU A 60 -55.83 15.38 13.04
N ASN A 61 -57.02 15.30 12.44
CA ASN A 61 -58.28 15.19 13.16
C ASN A 61 -58.68 13.71 13.38
N LEU A 62 -59.64 13.48 14.29
CA LEU A 62 -60.12 12.14 14.66
C LEU A 62 -60.81 11.39 13.50
N GLU A 63 -61.39 12.11 12.53
CA GLU A 63 -61.94 11.55 11.29
C GLU A 63 -60.85 11.13 10.29
N ASP A 64 -59.75 11.87 10.21
CA ASP A 64 -58.61 11.53 9.34
C ASP A 64 -57.94 10.24 9.82
N VAL A 65 -57.87 10.02 11.13
CA VAL A 65 -57.35 8.78 11.72
C VAL A 65 -58.24 7.58 11.36
N LYS A 66 -59.56 7.73 11.38
CA LYS A 66 -60.51 6.67 10.97
C LYS A 66 -60.39 6.35 9.48
N ASN A 67 -60.28 7.37 8.64
CA ASN A 67 -60.08 7.21 7.19
C ASN A 67 -58.74 6.55 6.87
N LEU A 68 -57.67 6.94 7.57
CA LEU A 68 -56.34 6.33 7.43
C LEU A 68 -56.37 4.84 7.82
N TYR A 69 -57.06 4.50 8.92
CA TYR A 69 -57.24 3.12 9.35
C TYR A 69 -58.00 2.27 8.31
N ALA A 70 -59.08 2.82 7.74
CA ALA A 70 -59.83 2.16 6.68
C ALA A 70 -58.97 1.97 5.41
N HIS A 71 -58.19 2.97 5.02
CA HIS A 71 -57.31 2.91 3.85
C HIS A 71 -56.15 1.91 4.04
N LEU A 72 -55.61 1.82 5.26
CA LEU A 72 -54.58 0.86 5.64
C LEU A 72 -55.12 -0.58 5.60
N GLN A 73 -56.38 -0.81 5.99
CA GLN A 73 -57.05 -2.11 5.87
C GLN A 73 -57.24 -2.52 4.40
N TYR A 74 -57.59 -1.59 3.50
CA TYR A 74 -57.77 -1.88 2.07
C TYR A 74 -56.45 -2.10 1.31
N HIS A 75 -55.37 -1.42 1.69
CA HIS A 75 -54.07 -1.50 1.02
C HIS A 75 -53.01 -2.30 1.78
N LEU A 76 -53.43 -3.17 2.69
CA LEU A 76 -52.55 -3.93 3.59
C LEU A 76 -51.50 -4.76 2.83
N PHE A 77 -51.87 -5.32 1.68
CA PHE A 77 -50.95 -6.02 0.78
C PHE A 77 -49.87 -5.10 0.18
N ALA A 78 -50.25 -3.90 -0.25
CA ALA A 78 -49.32 -2.92 -0.82
C ALA A 78 -48.34 -2.40 0.24
N VAL A 79 -48.83 -2.10 1.45
CA VAL A 79 -48.00 -1.68 2.58
C VAL A 79 -47.01 -2.79 2.93
N PHE A 80 -47.48 -4.04 3.05
CA PHE A 80 -46.62 -5.19 3.33
C PHE A 80 -45.55 -5.40 2.25
N ALA A 81 -45.92 -5.31 0.97
CA ALA A 81 -44.99 -5.46 -0.15
C ALA A 81 -43.90 -4.36 -0.15
N VAL A 82 -44.27 -3.10 0.10
CA VAL A 82 -43.33 -1.98 0.19
C VAL A 82 -42.40 -2.15 1.39
N THR A 83 -42.93 -2.52 2.57
CA THR A 83 -42.11 -2.74 3.76
C THR A 83 -41.15 -3.91 3.56
N CYS A 84 -41.59 -5.03 2.99
CA CYS A 84 -40.72 -6.17 2.69
C CYS A 84 -39.61 -5.79 1.71
N THR A 85 -39.94 -5.05 0.65
CA THR A 85 -38.96 -4.59 -0.35
C THR A 85 -37.96 -3.62 0.28
N ALA A 86 -38.42 -2.71 1.15
CA ALA A 86 -37.55 -1.77 1.86
C ALA A 86 -36.61 -2.49 2.84
N VAL A 87 -37.12 -3.44 3.63
CA VAL A 87 -36.32 -4.23 4.57
C VAL A 87 -35.30 -5.11 3.82
N PHE A 88 -35.72 -5.76 2.73
CA PHE A 88 -34.82 -6.53 1.88
C PHE A 88 -33.74 -5.64 1.26
N GLY A 89 -34.12 -4.51 0.66
CA GLY A 89 -33.19 -3.55 0.06
C GLY A 89 -32.20 -2.98 1.07
N PHE A 90 -32.66 -2.61 2.27
CA PHE A 90 -31.80 -2.15 3.35
C PHE A 90 -30.85 -3.25 3.84
N THR A 91 -31.34 -4.48 4.02
CA THR A 91 -30.52 -5.63 4.44
C THR A 91 -29.46 -5.95 3.38
N ALA A 92 -29.84 -6.05 2.11
CA ALA A 92 -28.93 -6.27 0.99
C ALA A 92 -27.91 -5.14 0.87
N TYR A 93 -28.33 -3.88 1.04
CA TYR A 93 -27.41 -2.74 1.05
C TYR A 93 -26.40 -2.85 2.19
N ARG A 94 -26.82 -3.17 3.42
CA ARG A 94 -25.90 -3.30 4.55
C ARG A 94 -24.94 -4.48 4.41
N THR A 95 -25.37 -5.59 3.81
CA THR A 95 -24.54 -6.79 3.68
C THR A 95 -23.58 -6.73 2.49
N THR A 96 -23.96 -6.04 1.39
CA THR A 96 -23.12 -5.86 0.20
C THR A 96 -22.12 -4.73 0.33
N ARG A 97 -22.31 -3.81 1.27
CA ARG A 97 -21.36 -2.71 1.54
C ARG A 97 -20.04 -3.28 2.08
N PRO A 98 -18.90 -2.95 1.45
CA PRO A 98 -17.59 -3.34 1.97
C PRO A 98 -17.36 -2.70 3.34
N THR A 99 -16.83 -3.47 4.27
CA THR A 99 -16.50 -2.98 5.61
C THR A 99 -15.26 -2.10 5.54
N PRO A 100 -15.23 -0.95 6.23
CA PRO A 100 -14.05 -0.09 6.19
C PRO A 100 -12.83 -0.79 6.80
N VAL A 101 -11.67 -0.59 6.17
CA VAL A 101 -10.36 -1.11 6.61
C VAL A 101 -9.52 0.05 7.11
N TYR A 102 -9.03 -0.05 8.34
CA TYR A 102 -8.26 0.99 8.98
C TYR A 102 -6.80 0.58 9.15
N LEU A 103 -5.90 1.57 9.18
CA LEU A 103 -4.53 1.37 9.63
C LEU A 103 -4.55 1.46 11.15
N VAL A 104 -4.08 0.42 11.86
CA VAL A 104 -3.98 0.47 13.33
C VAL A 104 -2.72 1.22 13.72
N ASP A 105 -1.60 0.81 13.13
CA ASP A 105 -0.30 1.35 13.46
C ASP A 105 0.72 1.02 12.36
N TYR A 106 1.88 1.66 12.42
CA TYR A 106 3.01 1.40 11.55
C TYR A 106 4.32 1.53 12.32
N SER A 107 5.34 0.82 11.85
CA SER A 107 6.68 0.88 12.43
C SER A 107 7.72 0.87 11.33
N CYS A 108 8.84 1.54 11.58
CA CYS A 108 10.00 1.49 10.70
C CYS A 108 11.20 0.96 11.46
N TYR A 109 12.01 0.14 10.79
CA TYR A 109 13.30 -0.25 11.35
C TYR A 109 14.33 0.84 11.08
N ARG A 110 14.97 1.33 12.14
CA ARG A 110 16.16 2.19 12.07
C ARG A 110 17.38 1.33 12.41
N PRO A 111 18.34 1.17 11.48
CA PRO A 111 19.57 0.45 11.78
C PRO A 111 20.42 1.19 12.84
N PRO A 112 21.29 0.48 13.56
CA PRO A 112 22.21 1.08 14.52
C PRO A 112 23.20 2.03 13.85
N ASP A 113 23.67 3.05 14.57
CA ASP A 113 24.49 4.13 14.02
C ASP A 113 25.85 3.67 13.48
N HIS A 114 26.39 2.53 13.92
CA HIS A 114 27.62 1.96 13.35
C HIS A 114 27.46 1.46 11.91
N LEU A 115 26.22 1.29 11.43
CA LEU A 115 25.92 0.95 10.03
C LEU A 115 25.70 2.19 9.15
N LYS A 116 25.79 3.40 9.72
CA LYS A 116 25.67 4.66 8.99
C LYS A 116 26.91 4.85 8.10
N VAL A 117 26.68 5.26 6.86
CA VAL A 117 27.73 5.45 5.85
C VAL A 117 27.65 6.87 5.29
N PRO A 118 28.48 7.79 5.82
CA PRO A 118 28.72 9.10 5.21
C PRO A 118 29.29 8.98 3.80
N TYR A 119 29.13 10.02 2.99
CA TYR A 119 29.55 10.01 1.58
C TYR A 119 31.04 9.76 1.38
N HIS A 120 31.88 10.36 2.23
CA HIS A 120 33.33 10.14 2.16
C HIS A 120 33.69 8.69 2.44
N VAL A 121 33.08 8.06 3.45
CA VAL A 121 33.29 6.64 3.79
C VAL A 121 32.87 5.75 2.62
N PHE A 122 31.72 6.01 2.00
CA PHE A 122 31.27 5.30 0.81
C PHE A 122 32.30 5.39 -0.32
N MET A 123 32.75 6.61 -0.63
CA MET A 123 33.69 6.86 -1.72
C MET A 123 35.06 6.23 -1.46
N ASP A 124 35.53 6.24 -0.22
CA ASP A 124 36.78 5.61 0.18
C ASP A 124 36.69 4.09 0.08
N HIS A 125 35.58 3.49 0.54
CA HIS A 125 35.33 2.05 0.37
C HIS A 125 35.25 1.65 -1.11
N SER A 126 34.56 2.44 -1.94
CA SER A 126 34.51 2.19 -3.39
C SER A 126 35.89 2.23 -4.05
N LYS A 127 36.78 3.15 -3.64
CA LYS A 127 38.17 3.21 -4.11
C LYS A 127 38.97 1.99 -3.65
N LEU A 128 38.89 1.66 -2.36
CA LEU A 128 39.62 0.53 -1.75
C LEU A 128 39.18 -0.82 -2.32
N HIS A 129 37.93 -0.95 -2.76
CA HIS A 129 37.45 -2.15 -3.44
C HIS A 129 38.22 -2.44 -4.75
N GLY A 130 38.79 -1.43 -5.40
CA GLY A 130 39.65 -1.61 -6.59
C GLY A 130 38.94 -2.07 -7.87
N ALA A 131 37.61 -2.24 -7.87
CA ALA A 131 36.85 -2.69 -9.05
C ALA A 131 36.41 -1.53 -9.97
N PHE A 132 36.43 -0.29 -9.47
CA PHE A 132 35.92 0.88 -10.17
C PHE A 132 37.05 1.73 -10.75
N ASN A 133 36.92 2.12 -12.02
CA ASN A 133 37.80 3.13 -12.62
C ASN A 133 37.41 4.55 -12.19
N GLU A 134 38.30 5.52 -12.43
CA GLU A 134 38.10 6.91 -12.03
C GLU A 134 36.79 7.50 -12.59
N SER A 135 36.42 7.14 -13.83
CA SER A 135 35.19 7.62 -14.45
C SER A 135 33.91 7.07 -13.80
N SER A 136 33.99 5.88 -13.21
CA SER A 136 32.90 5.22 -12.45
C SER A 136 32.82 5.78 -11.04
N LEU A 137 33.95 6.03 -10.39
CA LEU A 137 34.00 6.70 -9.08
C LEU A 137 33.42 8.11 -9.17
N GLU A 138 33.79 8.88 -10.19
CA GLU A 138 33.25 10.21 -10.42
C GLU A 138 31.74 10.18 -10.74
N PHE A 139 31.27 9.13 -11.42
CA PHE A 139 29.85 8.91 -11.63
C PHE A 139 29.12 8.59 -10.32
N GLN A 140 29.69 7.74 -9.47
CA GLN A 140 29.14 7.42 -8.15
C GLN A 140 29.04 8.67 -7.26
N ARG A 141 30.08 9.51 -7.23
CA ARG A 141 30.08 10.79 -6.49
C ARG A 141 28.94 11.70 -6.95
N LYS A 142 28.76 11.87 -8.27
CA LYS A 142 27.65 12.66 -8.83
C LYS A 142 26.29 12.10 -8.45
N ILE A 143 26.13 10.79 -8.35
CA ILE A 143 24.88 10.17 -7.90
C ILE A 143 24.65 10.49 -6.43
N LEU A 144 25.64 10.33 -5.54
CA LEU A 144 25.49 10.67 -4.12
C LEU A 144 25.03 12.12 -3.93
N GLU A 145 25.66 13.06 -4.65
CA GLU A 145 25.33 14.49 -4.57
C GLU A 145 23.94 14.86 -5.11
N ARG A 146 23.37 14.04 -6.01
CA ARG A 146 22.10 14.34 -6.71
C ARG A 146 20.94 13.42 -6.37
N SER A 147 21.18 12.34 -5.63
CA SER A 147 20.18 11.31 -5.30
C SER A 147 19.20 11.72 -4.21
N GLY A 148 19.47 12.80 -3.48
CA GLY A 148 18.69 13.21 -2.31
C GLY A 148 18.89 12.31 -1.09
N LEU A 149 19.90 11.43 -1.13
CA LEU A 149 20.42 10.77 0.05
C LEU A 149 21.05 11.79 0.99
N GLY A 150 21.29 11.39 2.23
CA GLY A 150 21.99 12.23 3.19
C GLY A 150 23.13 11.46 3.85
N GLU A 151 23.93 12.17 4.62
CA GLU A 151 25.02 11.60 5.43
C GLU A 151 24.52 10.60 6.50
N GLU A 152 23.21 10.51 6.71
CA GLU A 152 22.56 9.57 7.62
C GLU A 152 21.97 8.33 6.93
N THR A 153 22.58 7.91 5.83
CA THR A 153 22.15 6.70 5.11
C THR A 153 22.90 5.48 5.66
N TYR A 154 22.26 4.31 5.64
CA TYR A 154 22.81 3.09 6.25
C TYR A 154 23.05 2.02 5.19
N LEU A 155 24.09 1.20 5.38
CA LEU A 155 24.36 -0.01 4.58
C LEU A 155 24.31 -1.27 5.47
N PRO A 156 23.91 -2.43 4.91
CA PRO A 156 24.00 -3.71 5.59
C PRO A 156 25.44 -4.02 6.00
N ALA A 157 25.60 -4.68 7.16
CA ALA A 157 26.92 -5.02 7.73
C ALA A 157 27.87 -5.68 6.73
N ALA A 158 27.34 -6.55 5.85
CA ALA A 158 28.13 -7.25 4.82
C ALA A 158 28.83 -6.34 3.81
N LEU A 159 28.34 -5.10 3.62
CA LEU A 159 28.92 -4.12 2.71
C LEU A 159 29.93 -3.19 3.40
N HIS A 160 30.08 -3.28 4.73
CA HIS A 160 31.12 -2.56 5.47
C HIS A 160 32.48 -3.28 5.46
N ALA A 161 32.49 -4.58 5.12
CA ALA A 161 33.74 -5.33 4.96
C ALA A 161 34.48 -4.90 3.68
N ILE A 162 35.82 -4.95 3.69
CA ILE A 162 36.68 -4.71 2.53
C ILE A 162 37.53 -5.97 2.27
N PRO A 163 37.30 -6.70 1.16
CA PRO A 163 36.20 -6.53 0.20
C PRO A 163 34.84 -6.91 0.78
N ALA A 164 33.75 -6.42 0.18
CA ALA A 164 32.39 -6.77 0.61
C ALA A 164 32.16 -8.28 0.47
N VAL A 165 31.41 -8.87 1.40
CA VAL A 165 31.16 -10.33 1.43
C VAL A 165 29.66 -10.61 1.26
N PRO A 166 29.08 -10.31 0.08
CA PRO A 166 27.67 -10.59 -0.18
C PRO A 166 27.46 -12.10 -0.28
N SER A 167 26.56 -12.63 0.53
CA SER A 167 26.19 -14.05 0.52
C SER A 167 24.70 -14.21 0.81
N MET A 168 24.16 -15.40 0.55
CA MET A 168 22.79 -15.73 0.94
C MET A 168 22.59 -15.65 2.46
N ALA A 169 23.63 -16.00 3.23
CA ALA A 169 23.60 -15.95 4.69
C ALA A 169 23.52 -14.50 5.19
N THR A 170 24.40 -13.63 4.69
CA THR A 170 24.41 -12.21 5.10
C THR A 170 23.16 -11.46 4.64
N ALA A 171 22.61 -11.80 3.47
CA ALA A 171 21.32 -11.27 3.05
C ALA A 171 20.17 -11.76 3.93
N ARG A 172 20.21 -13.01 4.37
CA ARG A 172 19.22 -13.54 5.32
C ARG A 172 19.30 -12.80 6.65
N GLU A 173 20.51 -12.57 7.17
CA GLU A 173 20.76 -11.81 8.39
C GLU A 173 20.19 -10.39 8.28
N GLU A 174 20.45 -9.67 7.18
CA GLU A 174 19.85 -8.34 6.93
C GLU A 174 18.32 -8.43 6.95
N ALA A 175 17.74 -9.40 6.23
CA ALA A 175 16.29 -9.54 6.14
C ALA A 175 15.67 -9.80 7.53
N GLU A 176 16.27 -10.68 8.33
CA GLU A 176 15.83 -10.99 9.69
C GLU A 176 15.93 -9.76 10.60
N GLU A 177 17.07 -9.08 10.64
CA GLU A 177 17.28 -7.89 11.47
C GLU A 177 16.23 -6.81 11.15
N VAL A 178 15.99 -6.55 9.87
CA VAL A 178 15.06 -5.52 9.41
C VAL A 178 13.61 -5.88 9.68
N MET A 179 13.19 -7.07 9.25
CA MET A 179 11.80 -7.47 9.38
C MET A 179 11.45 -7.67 10.85
N PHE A 180 12.34 -8.29 11.63
CA PHE A 180 12.08 -8.52 13.05
C PHE A 180 12.15 -7.23 13.85
N GLY A 181 13.14 -6.37 13.64
CA GLY A 181 13.20 -5.08 14.33
C GLY A 181 11.97 -4.21 14.06
N ALA A 182 11.44 -4.19 12.82
CA ALA A 182 10.21 -3.48 12.52
C ALA A 182 8.98 -4.09 13.20
N LEU A 183 8.85 -5.43 13.17
CA LEU A 183 7.74 -6.17 13.76
C LEU A 183 7.74 -6.15 15.29
N ASP A 184 8.91 -6.24 15.94
CA ASP A 184 9.06 -6.14 17.38
C ASP A 184 8.55 -4.80 17.88
N ASN A 185 8.99 -3.70 17.25
CA ASN A 185 8.51 -2.35 17.56
C ASN A 185 6.98 -2.23 17.41
N LEU A 186 6.45 -2.83 16.35
CA LEU A 186 5.03 -2.78 15.99
C LEU A 186 4.14 -3.61 16.94
N PHE A 187 4.58 -4.79 17.36
CA PHE A 187 3.87 -5.58 18.37
C PHE A 187 4.01 -4.96 19.76
N ASN A 188 5.15 -4.32 20.04
CA ASN A 188 5.35 -3.58 21.29
C ASN A 188 4.45 -2.35 21.39
N SER A 189 4.23 -1.59 20.31
CA SER A 189 3.36 -0.42 20.32
C SER A 189 1.88 -0.80 20.36
N THR A 190 1.47 -1.77 19.54
CA THR A 190 0.05 -2.15 19.41
C THR A 190 -0.47 -3.08 20.51
N LYS A 191 0.43 -3.81 21.20
CA LYS A 191 0.09 -4.88 22.15
C LYS A 191 -0.83 -5.96 21.57
N ILE A 192 -0.87 -6.10 20.24
CA ILE A 192 -1.64 -7.15 19.57
C ILE A 192 -0.95 -8.49 19.78
N ASN A 193 -1.70 -9.48 20.27
CA ASN A 193 -1.20 -10.85 20.33
C ASN A 193 -0.94 -11.38 18.89
N PRO A 194 0.27 -11.87 18.57
CA PRO A 194 0.58 -12.39 17.24
C PRO A 194 -0.37 -13.51 16.77
N LYS A 195 -1.00 -14.26 17.68
CA LYS A 195 -2.01 -15.28 17.34
C LYS A 195 -3.32 -14.71 16.75
N ASN A 196 -3.59 -13.42 16.96
CA ASN A 196 -4.76 -12.74 16.39
C ASN A 196 -4.55 -12.31 14.92
N ILE A 197 -3.32 -12.43 14.40
CA ILE A 197 -2.99 -12.10 13.02
C ILE A 197 -3.41 -13.26 12.13
N GLY A 198 -4.31 -13.00 11.19
CA GLY A 198 -4.81 -14.01 10.26
C GLY A 198 -4.27 -13.88 8.85
N ILE A 199 -3.69 -12.71 8.51
CA ILE A 199 -3.14 -12.42 7.20
C ILE A 199 -1.76 -11.80 7.37
N LEU A 200 -0.77 -12.31 6.64
CA LEU A 200 0.58 -11.76 6.56
C LEU A 200 0.94 -11.58 5.09
N VAL A 201 1.25 -10.35 4.69
CA VAL A 201 1.76 -10.03 3.36
C VAL A 201 3.18 -9.52 3.53
N VAL A 202 4.15 -10.20 2.93
CA VAL A 202 5.55 -9.79 2.90
C VAL A 202 5.90 -9.43 1.48
N ASN A 203 6.51 -8.26 1.28
CA ASN A 203 7.11 -7.92 0.00
C ASN A 203 8.63 -7.75 0.15
N CYS A 204 9.34 -8.35 -0.79
CA CYS A 204 10.75 -8.10 -1.04
C CYS A 204 11.05 -8.44 -2.51
N SER A 205 11.42 -7.43 -3.30
CA SER A 205 11.67 -7.65 -4.73
C SER A 205 12.99 -8.39 -5.00
N LEU A 206 14.00 -8.11 -4.17
CA LEU A 206 15.40 -8.43 -4.45
C LEU A 206 15.90 -9.69 -3.75
N PHE A 207 15.19 -10.22 -2.77
CA PHE A 207 15.60 -11.39 -1.99
C PHE A 207 14.41 -12.28 -1.63
N ASN A 208 14.35 -13.47 -2.24
CA ASN A 208 13.27 -14.43 -2.07
C ASN A 208 13.83 -15.84 -1.82
N PRO A 209 14.33 -16.10 -0.60
CA PRO A 209 14.95 -17.37 -0.25
C PRO A 209 13.91 -18.48 -0.06
N THR A 210 14.40 -19.72 0.00
CA THR A 210 13.66 -20.87 0.55
C THR A 210 14.33 -21.29 1.87
N PRO A 211 13.59 -21.38 3.00
CA PRO A 211 12.18 -21.05 3.18
C PRO A 211 11.90 -19.54 3.02
N SER A 212 10.65 -19.19 2.68
CA SER A 212 10.26 -17.82 2.37
C SER A 212 10.34 -16.86 3.56
N LEU A 213 10.46 -15.56 3.30
CA LEU A 213 10.49 -14.52 4.33
C LEU A 213 9.23 -14.53 5.21
N SER A 214 8.07 -14.75 4.61
CA SER A 214 6.82 -14.93 5.35
C SER A 214 6.84 -16.15 6.28
N SER A 215 7.44 -17.27 5.84
CA SER A 215 7.60 -18.46 6.70
C SER A 215 8.52 -18.18 7.89
N MET A 216 9.58 -17.41 7.68
CA MET A 216 10.50 -17.00 8.75
C MET A 216 9.78 -16.17 9.82
N ILE A 217 8.94 -15.22 9.41
CA ILE A 217 8.12 -14.41 10.31
C ILE A 217 7.10 -15.29 11.07
N VAL A 218 6.38 -16.17 10.38
CA VAL A 218 5.42 -17.10 11.00
C VAL A 218 6.11 -17.93 12.09
N HIS A 219 7.29 -18.47 11.77
CA HIS A 219 8.06 -19.30 12.68
C HIS A 219 8.61 -18.53 13.89
N ARG A 220 9.10 -17.30 13.69
CA ARG A 220 9.69 -16.45 14.74
C ARG A 220 8.66 -15.99 15.76
N TYR A 221 7.51 -15.49 15.30
CA TYR A 221 6.47 -14.91 16.14
C TYR A 221 5.39 -15.91 16.58
N LYS A 222 5.54 -17.18 16.19
CA LYS A 222 4.57 -18.25 16.49
C LYS A 222 3.15 -17.83 16.12
N LEU A 223 3.01 -17.31 14.90
CA LEU A 223 1.70 -16.93 14.35
C LEU A 223 0.79 -18.16 14.28
N ARG A 224 -0.53 -17.93 14.25
CA ARG A 224 -1.51 -19.02 14.25
C ARG A 224 -1.32 -19.97 13.06
N GLY A 225 -1.60 -21.26 13.25
CA GLY A 225 -1.36 -22.29 12.22
C GLY A 225 -2.23 -22.15 10.95
N ASN A 226 -3.38 -21.49 11.04
CA ASN A 226 -4.28 -21.20 9.91
C ASN A 226 -4.11 -19.76 9.37
N ILE A 227 -2.90 -19.19 9.48
CA ILE A 227 -2.56 -17.90 8.88
C ILE A 227 -2.52 -17.99 7.36
N LYS A 228 -2.93 -16.92 6.68
CA LYS A 228 -2.77 -16.76 5.23
C LYS A 228 -1.52 -15.91 4.97
N THR A 229 -0.53 -16.48 4.30
CA THR A 229 0.75 -15.82 4.01
C THR A 229 0.91 -15.56 2.52
N PHE A 230 1.36 -14.35 2.17
CA PHE A 230 1.67 -13.94 0.81
C PHE A 230 3.10 -13.41 0.77
N ASN A 231 3.90 -13.88 -0.19
CA ASN A 231 5.29 -13.42 -0.39
C ASN A 231 5.41 -12.82 -1.79
N LEU A 232 5.38 -11.49 -1.88
CA LEU A 232 5.37 -10.73 -3.12
C LEU A 232 6.82 -10.39 -3.54
N SER A 233 7.13 -10.65 -4.80
CA SER A 233 8.43 -10.38 -5.42
C SER A 233 8.27 -9.83 -6.83
N GLY A 234 9.33 -9.25 -7.40
CA GLY A 234 9.34 -8.81 -8.81
C GLY A 234 8.49 -7.58 -9.16
N MET A 235 7.76 -6.99 -8.20
CA MET A 235 6.91 -5.81 -8.46
C MET A 235 7.68 -4.47 -8.38
N GLY A 236 8.92 -4.49 -7.91
CA GLY A 236 9.74 -3.28 -7.76
C GLY A 236 9.18 -2.32 -6.72
N CYS A 237 9.33 -1.01 -6.94
CA CYS A 237 9.00 0.02 -5.94
C CYS A 237 7.49 0.16 -5.65
N SER A 238 6.60 -0.38 -6.50
CA SER A 238 5.15 -0.35 -6.27
C SER A 238 4.67 -1.45 -5.31
N ALA A 239 5.51 -2.42 -4.98
CA ALA A 239 5.17 -3.60 -4.17
C ALA A 239 4.54 -3.23 -2.83
N GLY A 240 4.95 -2.13 -2.21
CA GLY A 240 4.39 -1.63 -0.95
C GLY A 240 2.90 -1.32 -1.03
N VAL A 241 2.47 -0.57 -2.05
CA VAL A 241 1.06 -0.18 -2.21
C VAL A 241 0.22 -1.39 -2.64
N ILE A 242 0.77 -2.24 -3.51
CA ILE A 242 0.10 -3.49 -3.94
C ILE A 242 -0.12 -4.41 -2.73
N ALA A 243 0.88 -4.57 -1.87
CA ALA A 243 0.76 -5.38 -0.66
C ALA A 243 -0.32 -4.85 0.30
N VAL A 244 -0.44 -3.53 0.39
CA VAL A 244 -1.46 -2.87 1.19
C VAL A 244 -2.88 -3.06 0.62
N ASP A 245 -3.02 -3.03 -0.70
CA ASP A 245 -4.31 -3.25 -1.37
C ASP A 245 -4.73 -4.73 -1.26
N LEU A 246 -3.79 -5.66 -1.46
CA LEU A 246 -4.02 -7.09 -1.22
C LEU A 246 -4.48 -7.35 0.23
N ALA A 247 -3.84 -6.73 1.22
CA ALA A 247 -4.24 -6.88 2.62
C ALA A 247 -5.67 -6.35 2.87
N LYS A 248 -6.04 -5.23 2.23
CA LYS A 248 -7.39 -4.66 2.30
C LYS A 248 -8.43 -5.63 1.73
N ASP A 249 -8.19 -6.19 0.55
CA ASP A 249 -9.11 -7.14 -0.08
C ASP A 249 -9.24 -8.43 0.71
N MET A 250 -8.13 -8.95 1.24
CA MET A 250 -8.14 -10.12 2.12
C MET A 250 -8.95 -9.86 3.40
N LEU A 251 -8.91 -8.65 3.95
CA LEU A 251 -9.71 -8.28 5.12
C LEU A 251 -11.21 -8.09 4.81
N GLN A 252 -11.61 -7.84 3.56
CA GLN A 252 -13.03 -7.86 3.17
C GLN A 252 -13.62 -9.27 3.25
N VAL A 253 -12.82 -10.26 2.86
CA VAL A 253 -13.23 -11.68 2.84
C VAL A 253 -13.10 -12.30 4.23
N HIS A 254 -12.00 -12.02 4.94
CA HIS A 254 -11.73 -12.58 6.26
C HIS A 254 -12.02 -11.55 7.36
N ARG A 255 -13.23 -11.61 7.91
CA ARG A 255 -13.67 -10.69 8.97
C ARG A 255 -13.05 -11.03 10.33
N ASN A 256 -13.02 -10.03 11.21
CA ASN A 256 -12.58 -10.13 12.61
C ASN A 256 -11.14 -10.65 12.78
N THR A 257 -10.22 -10.19 11.94
CA THR A 257 -8.79 -10.55 11.99
C THR A 257 -7.92 -9.33 11.73
N TYR A 258 -6.63 -9.46 12.06
CA TYR A 258 -5.60 -8.48 11.70
C TYR A 258 -4.83 -8.93 10.46
N ALA A 259 -4.40 -7.95 9.65
CA ALA A 259 -3.44 -8.16 8.58
C ALA A 259 -2.15 -7.37 8.85
N VAL A 260 -1.01 -8.04 8.69
CA VAL A 260 0.31 -7.40 8.78
C VAL A 260 0.91 -7.34 7.39
N VAL A 261 1.40 -6.17 7.01
CA VAL A 261 2.11 -5.95 5.76
C VAL A 261 3.55 -5.56 6.08
N VAL A 262 4.51 -6.39 5.67
CA VAL A 262 5.94 -6.15 5.83
C VAL A 262 6.52 -5.79 4.47
N SER A 263 7.15 -4.62 4.38
CA SER A 263 7.82 -4.18 3.16
C SER A 263 9.29 -3.95 3.43
N THR A 264 10.15 -4.68 2.72
CA THR A 264 11.60 -4.57 2.86
C THR A 264 12.29 -4.69 1.52
N GLU A 265 13.44 -4.03 1.41
CA GLU A 265 14.34 -4.13 0.27
C GLU A 265 15.69 -4.58 0.80
N ASN A 266 16.19 -5.68 0.26
CA ASN A 266 17.44 -6.29 0.66
C ASN A 266 18.49 -5.99 -0.41
N ILE A 267 19.50 -5.23 -0.04
CA ILE A 267 20.51 -4.74 -0.98
C ILE A 267 21.83 -5.51 -0.87
N THR A 268 21.98 -6.39 0.12
CA THR A 268 23.23 -7.13 0.37
C THR A 268 23.76 -7.88 -0.86
N GLN A 269 22.90 -8.55 -1.63
CA GLN A 269 23.35 -9.34 -2.81
C GLN A 269 23.39 -8.57 -4.13
N ASN A 270 22.86 -7.36 -4.18
CA ASN A 270 22.58 -6.67 -5.43
C ASN A 270 23.58 -5.55 -5.75
N TRP A 271 24.72 -5.54 -5.05
CA TRP A 271 25.77 -4.56 -5.30
C TRP A 271 26.41 -4.77 -6.67
N TYR A 272 26.44 -3.70 -7.47
CA TYR A 272 27.02 -3.74 -8.80
C TYR A 272 28.51 -3.40 -8.77
N PHE A 273 29.35 -4.39 -9.10
CA PHE A 273 30.82 -4.25 -9.13
C PHE A 273 31.39 -3.86 -10.52
N GLY A 274 30.54 -3.43 -11.47
CA GLY A 274 30.96 -3.16 -12.84
C GLY A 274 31.18 -1.68 -13.16
N ASN A 275 31.82 -1.42 -14.30
CA ASN A 275 32.14 -0.07 -14.77
C ASN A 275 31.16 0.48 -15.84
N LYS A 276 30.19 -0.33 -16.29
CA LYS A 276 29.17 0.16 -17.24
C LYS A 276 28.16 1.04 -16.50
N LYS A 277 28.19 2.35 -16.77
CA LYS A 277 27.33 3.36 -16.12
C LYS A 277 25.83 3.12 -16.31
N VAL A 278 25.43 2.56 -17.45
CA VAL A 278 24.03 2.21 -17.75
C VAL A 278 23.49 1.10 -16.84
N ASN A 279 24.37 0.22 -16.34
CA ASN A 279 24.01 -0.89 -15.45
C ASN A 279 24.14 -0.53 -13.96
N ALA A 280 24.79 0.61 -13.66
CA ALA A 280 24.83 1.16 -12.32
C ALA A 280 23.48 1.85 -12.04
N ASP A 281 22.45 1.05 -11.79
CA ASP A 281 21.16 1.55 -11.34
C ASP A 281 21.38 2.32 -10.03
N PRO A 282 21.01 3.60 -9.94
CA PRO A 282 21.12 4.39 -8.70
C PRO A 282 20.41 3.74 -7.51
N LYS A 283 19.41 2.86 -7.75
CA LYS A 283 18.68 2.14 -6.69
C LYS A 283 19.37 0.86 -6.22
N LEU A 284 20.12 0.18 -7.08
CA LEU A 284 20.91 -1.02 -6.71
C LEU A 284 22.33 -0.65 -6.25
N SER A 285 22.87 0.49 -6.70
CA SER A 285 24.22 0.94 -6.38
C SER A 285 24.27 1.86 -5.15
N PHE A 286 23.14 2.42 -4.74
CA PHE A 286 23.05 3.29 -3.58
C PHE A 286 21.82 2.96 -2.73
N PRO A 287 21.96 2.93 -1.40
CA PRO A 287 20.84 2.77 -0.49
C PRO A 287 19.91 3.97 -0.69
N SER A 288 18.79 3.79 -1.40
CA SER A 288 17.75 4.83 -1.44
C SER A 288 17.28 5.14 0.00
N ARG A 289 16.63 6.28 0.25
CA ARG A 289 15.94 6.57 1.55
C ARG A 289 14.76 5.59 1.76
N LEU A 290 15.03 4.29 1.79
CA LEU A 290 14.12 3.25 2.20
C LEU A 290 14.06 3.32 3.72
N ARG A 291 13.14 4.17 4.19
CA ARG A 291 12.44 3.86 5.43
C ARG A 291 11.88 2.45 5.25
N ARG A 292 12.58 1.46 5.83
CA ARG A 292 12.17 0.06 5.97
C ARG A 292 10.86 0.08 6.76
N ARG A 293 9.71 -0.11 6.08
CA ARG A 293 8.37 0.14 6.64
C ARG A 293 7.62 -1.17 6.85
N ALA A 294 7.22 -1.44 8.08
CA ALA A 294 6.16 -2.40 8.41
C ALA A 294 4.86 -1.64 8.72
N PHE A 295 3.73 -2.14 8.23
CA PHE A 295 2.41 -1.56 8.45
C PHE A 295 1.45 -2.62 9.03
N ILE A 296 0.65 -2.26 10.03
CA ILE A 296 -0.50 -3.07 10.47
C ILE A 296 -1.79 -2.39 10.07
N LYS A 297 -2.59 -3.09 9.27
CA LYS A 297 -3.97 -2.72 9.00
C LYS A 297 -4.93 -3.67 9.71
N GLN A 298 -6.00 -3.12 10.26
CA GLN A 298 -7.10 -3.88 10.86
C GLN A 298 -8.41 -3.41 10.23
N VAL A 299 -9.26 -4.38 9.88
CA VAL A 299 -10.70 -4.17 9.82
C VAL A 299 -11.25 -4.47 11.20
N ARG A 300 -11.86 -3.49 11.89
CA ARG A 300 -12.73 -3.80 13.01
C ARG A 300 -14.07 -3.09 12.86
N ARG A 301 -15.08 -3.95 12.85
CA ARG A 301 -16.52 -3.81 13.12
C ARG A 301 -17.18 -2.48 12.79
#